data_AF-A0A966T0Z4-F1
#
_entry.id   AF-A0A966T0Z4-F1
#
_cell.length_a   1.000
_cell.length_b   1.000
_cell.length_c   1.000
_cell.angle_alpha   90.00
_cell.angle_beta   90.00
_cell.angle_gamma   90.00
#
_symmetry.space_group_name_H-M   'P 1'
#
loop_
_entity.id
_entity.type
_entity.pdbx_description
1 polymer ?
#
loop_
_entity_poly.entity_id
_entity_poly.type
_entity_poly.pdbx_seq_one_letter_code
_entity_poly.pdbx_strand_id
1 'polypeptide(L)'
;MENVAVRPEDRDWAAFSDNPPWTLTRGTTEWLPLVDDIRTRARAELPSLMTPPRIPPIARLIVVVARLGWALGPWWWRRRRGKYASPEASRADLSLRMRVAIERLGSTYIKLAQII
;
A
#
# COMPACT_ATOMS: atom_id res chain seq x y z
N MET A 1 -54.90 1.90 8.10
CA MET A 1 -53.97 1.58 9.19
C MET A 1 -52.58 1.68 8.59
N GLU A 2 -51.89 2.78 8.88
CA GLU A 2 -50.56 3.07 8.34
C GLU A 2 -49.55 2.12 8.97
N ASN A 3 -48.88 1.34 8.13
CA ASN A 3 -47.91 0.33 8.54
C ASN A 3 -46.62 1.08 8.89
N VAL A 4 -46.48 1.50 10.14
CA VAL A 4 -45.26 2.16 10.63
C VAL A 4 -44.13 1.15 10.50
N ALA A 5 -43.28 1.32 9.50
CA ALA A 5 -42.10 0.48 9.31
C ALA A 5 -41.25 0.55 10.57
N VAL A 6 -41.13 -0.58 11.28
CA VAL A 6 -40.33 -0.68 12.50
C VAL A 6 -38.87 -0.48 12.13
N ARG A 7 -38.25 0.58 12.66
CA ARG A 7 -36.84 0.86 12.46
C ARG A 7 -36.00 -0.28 13.06
N PRO A 8 -34.99 -0.80 12.35
CA PRO A 8 -34.09 -1.83 12.88
C PRO A 8 -33.44 -1.42 14.21
N GLU A 9 -33.46 -2.32 15.20
CA GLU A 9 -32.96 -2.08 16.57
C GLU A 9 -31.48 -1.74 16.64
N ASP A 10 -30.68 -2.19 15.68
CA ASP A 10 -29.25 -1.99 15.65
C ASP A 10 -28.85 -0.54 15.33
N ARG A 11 -29.77 0.20 14.70
CA ARG A 11 -29.63 1.64 14.42
C ARG A 11 -29.81 2.54 15.63
N ASP A 12 -30.27 2.00 16.77
CA ASP A 12 -30.34 2.76 18.01
C ASP A 12 -28.95 2.99 18.61
N TRP A 13 -27.97 2.17 18.22
CA TRP A 13 -26.66 2.18 18.86
C TRP A 13 -25.45 2.12 17.92
N ALA A 14 -25.68 1.97 16.61
CA ALA A 14 -24.63 1.96 15.59
C ALA A 14 -25.16 2.44 14.22
N ALA A 15 -24.23 2.66 13.27
CA ALA A 15 -24.53 3.16 11.93
C ALA A 15 -24.85 2.02 10.95
N PHE A 16 -25.99 1.33 11.14
CA PHE A 16 -26.48 0.26 10.25
C PHE A 16 -27.49 0.77 9.20
N SER A 17 -27.97 -0.09 8.30
CA SER A 17 -28.94 0.28 7.24
C SER A 17 -30.37 0.31 7.75
N ASP A 18 -31.23 1.18 7.21
CA ASP A 18 -32.69 1.17 7.46
C ASP A 18 -33.39 -0.07 6.86
N ASN A 19 -32.81 -0.67 5.82
CA ASN A 19 -33.32 -1.90 5.20
C ASN A 19 -32.21 -2.98 5.15
N PRO A 20 -31.83 -3.55 6.31
CA PRO A 20 -30.75 -4.51 6.37
C PRO A 20 -31.25 -5.94 6.08
N PRO A 21 -30.42 -6.82 5.49
CA PRO A 21 -30.77 -8.23 5.30
C PRO A 21 -30.77 -9.05 6.62
N TRP A 22 -30.21 -8.51 7.71
CA TRP A 22 -30.22 -9.06 9.07
C TRP A 22 -29.97 -7.92 10.08
N THR A 23 -30.46 -8.08 11.31
CA THR A 23 -30.31 -7.09 12.39
C THR A 23 -29.46 -7.64 13.53
N LEU A 24 -28.65 -6.79 14.18
CA LEU A 24 -27.82 -7.19 15.31
C LEU A 24 -28.44 -6.82 16.67
N THR A 25 -28.68 -7.83 17.51
CA THR A 25 -29.11 -7.61 18.90
C THR A 25 -27.89 -7.56 19.82
N ARG A 26 -27.70 -6.45 20.54
CA ARG A 26 -26.53 -6.27 21.44
C ARG A 26 -26.33 -7.41 22.43
N GLY A 27 -27.43 -7.93 23.00
CA GLY A 27 -27.39 -8.94 24.06
C GLY A 27 -27.08 -10.36 23.59
N THR A 28 -27.27 -10.66 22.30
CA THR A 28 -27.05 -12.00 21.74
C THR A 28 -25.85 -12.07 20.81
N THR A 29 -25.28 -10.93 20.44
CA THR A 29 -24.11 -10.87 19.54
C THR A 29 -22.84 -11.21 20.31
N GLU A 30 -22.47 -12.49 20.33
CA GLU A 30 -21.38 -13.04 21.15
C GLU A 30 -20.01 -12.39 20.92
N TRP A 31 -19.72 -11.92 19.69
CA TRP A 31 -18.44 -11.29 19.36
C TRP A 31 -18.36 -9.81 19.77
N LEU A 32 -19.50 -9.15 20.04
CA LEU A 32 -19.54 -7.71 20.33
C LEU A 32 -18.66 -7.32 21.54
N PRO A 33 -18.68 -8.06 22.67
CA PRO A 33 -17.83 -7.78 23.82
C PRO A 33 -16.32 -7.91 23.52
N LEU A 34 -15.92 -8.74 22.55
CA LEU A 34 -14.52 -8.93 22.17
C LEU A 34 -13.96 -7.71 21.42
N VAL A 35 -14.81 -6.93 20.76
CA VAL A 35 -14.39 -5.82 19.90
C VAL A 35 -13.72 -4.70 20.70
N ASP A 36 -14.14 -4.44 21.93
CA ASP A 36 -13.60 -3.34 22.73
C ASP A 36 -12.15 -3.59 23.15
N ASP A 37 -11.81 -4.84 23.47
CA ASP A 37 -10.42 -5.25 23.72
C ASP A 37 -9.59 -5.16 22.43
N ILE A 38 -10.12 -5.63 21.29
CA ILE A 38 -9.44 -5.50 19.99
C ILE A 38 -9.17 -4.02 19.65
N ARG A 39 -10.14 -3.13 19.83
CA ARG A 39 -9.98 -1.69 19.61
C ARG A 39 -8.95 -1.08 20.53
N THR A 40 -8.92 -1.51 21.79
CA THR A 40 -7.95 -1.02 22.78
C THR A 40 -6.53 -1.42 22.40
N ARG A 41 -6.31 -2.69 22.03
CA ARG A 41 -5.01 -3.19 21.54
C ARG A 41 -4.59 -2.46 20.27
N ALA A 42 -5.48 -2.35 19.29
CA ALA A 42 -5.19 -1.63 18.05
C ALA A 42 -4.80 -0.16 18.32
N ARG A 43 -5.52 0.56 19.19
CA ARG A 43 -5.18 1.95 19.57
C ARG A 43 -3.84 2.05 20.29
N ALA A 44 -3.48 1.06 21.10
CA ALA A 44 -2.18 1.03 21.76
C ALA A 44 -1.02 0.82 20.77
N GLU A 45 -1.26 0.10 19.67
CA GLU A 45 -0.27 -0.12 18.61
C GLU A 45 -0.12 1.08 17.66
N LEU A 46 -1.18 1.87 17.45
CA LEU A 46 -1.19 3.00 16.50
C LEU A 46 -0.03 3.99 16.67
N PRO A 47 0.32 4.48 17.88
CA PRO A 47 1.43 5.41 18.04
C PRO A 47 2.75 4.85 17.49
N SER A 48 3.01 3.56 17.65
CA SER A 48 4.24 2.93 17.14
C SER A 48 4.27 2.86 15.60
N LEU A 49 3.11 2.76 14.95
CA LEU A 49 2.98 2.70 13.49
C LEU A 49 2.97 4.09 12.84
N MET A 50 2.43 5.09 13.54
CA MET A 50 2.34 6.47 13.04
C MET A 50 3.58 7.30 13.34
N THR A 51 4.36 6.93 14.35
CA THR A 51 5.57 7.67 14.70
C THR A 51 6.65 7.41 13.64
N PRO A 52 7.14 8.46 12.96
CA PRO A 52 8.25 8.30 12.04
C PRO A 52 9.45 7.69 12.78
N PRO A 53 10.12 6.67 12.20
CA PRO A 53 11.29 6.09 12.84
C PRO A 53 12.41 7.14 12.95
N ARG A 54 13.15 7.15 14.07
CA ARG A 54 14.29 8.06 14.25
C ARG A 54 15.37 7.87 13.19
N ILE A 55 15.56 6.62 12.75
CA ILE A 55 16.52 6.26 11.71
C ILE A 55 15.70 5.94 10.45
N PRO A 56 15.95 6.63 9.32
CA PRO A 56 15.28 6.30 8.07
C PRO A 56 15.60 4.85 7.65
N PRO A 57 14.80 4.23 6.79
CA PRO A 57 15.00 2.83 6.39
C PRO A 57 16.21 2.68 5.45
N ILE A 58 17.43 2.73 6.00
CA ILE A 58 18.70 2.67 5.26
C ILE A 58 18.82 1.37 4.49
N ALA A 59 18.40 0.23 5.07
CA ALA A 59 18.38 -1.05 4.37
C ALA A 59 17.56 -0.99 3.07
N ARG A 60 16.40 -0.32 3.11
CA ARG A 60 15.56 -0.11 1.91
C ARG A 60 16.29 0.72 0.87
N LEU A 61 16.95 1.80 1.29
CA LEU A 61 17.75 2.65 0.40
C LEU A 61 18.86 1.84 -0.28
N ILE A 62 19.62 1.04 0.48
CA ILE A 62 20.69 0.18 -0.05
C ILE A 62 20.15 -0.78 -1.10
N VAL A 63 19.02 -1.46 -0.81
CA VAL A 63 18.38 -2.39 -1.76
C VAL A 63 18.02 -1.68 -3.06
N VAL A 64 17.45 -0.48 -2.99
CA VAL A 64 17.04 0.31 -4.17
C VAL A 64 18.25 0.71 -5.01
N VAL A 65 19.25 1.31 -4.36
CA VAL A 65 20.49 1.76 -5.02
C VAL A 65 21.21 0.57 -5.65
N ALA A 66 21.33 -0.56 -4.95
CA ALA A 66 21.95 -1.77 -5.48
C ALA A 66 21.17 -2.31 -6.68
N ARG A 67 19.83 -2.34 -6.62
CA ARG A 67 19.00 -2.86 -7.71
C ARG A 67 19.15 -2.02 -8.98
N LEU A 68 19.03 -0.70 -8.85
CA LEU A 68 19.18 0.23 -9.96
C LEU A 68 20.61 0.21 -10.49
N GLY A 69 21.60 0.23 -9.61
CA GLY A 69 23.01 0.12 -9.97
C GLY A 69 23.31 -1.15 -10.76
N TRP A 70 22.78 -2.30 -10.35
CA TRP A 70 22.96 -3.57 -11.07
C TRP A 70 22.28 -3.59 -12.44
N ALA A 71 21.11 -2.97 -12.55
CA ALA A 71 20.39 -2.88 -13.81
C ALA A 71 21.06 -1.91 -14.80
N LEU A 72 21.54 -0.77 -14.31
CA LEU A 72 22.05 0.34 -15.12
C LEU A 72 23.57 0.28 -15.36
N GLY A 73 24.33 -0.36 -14.48
CA GLY A 73 25.79 -0.48 -14.59
C GLY A 73 26.25 -1.08 -15.92
N PRO A 74 25.71 -2.23 -16.38
CA PRO A 74 26.06 -2.81 -17.67
C PRO A 74 25.70 -1.89 -18.85
N TRP A 75 24.57 -1.18 -18.79
CA TRP A 75 24.19 -0.20 -19.81
C TRP A 75 25.19 0.95 -19.88
N TRP A 76 25.53 1.54 -18.73
CA TRP A 76 26.46 2.66 -18.65
C TRP A 76 27.83 2.28 -19.23
N TRP A 77 28.31 1.08 -18.89
CA TRP A 77 29.55 0.53 -19.45
C TRP A 77 29.49 0.37 -20.98
N ARG A 78 28.41 -0.23 -21.51
CA ARG A 78 28.20 -0.39 -22.96
C ARG A 78 28.13 0.95 -23.69
N ARG A 79 27.44 1.94 -23.09
CA ARG A 79 27.30 3.30 -23.64
C ARG A 79 28.66 3.98 -23.71
N ARG A 80 29.44 3.92 -22.62
CA ARG A 80 30.79 4.50 -22.57
C ARG A 80 31.74 3.89 -23.60
N ARG A 81 31.55 2.62 -23.96
CA ARG A 81 32.31 1.91 -24.99
C ARG A 81 31.78 2.08 -26.42
N GLY A 82 30.79 2.96 -26.65
CA GLY A 82 30.21 3.18 -27.98
C GLY A 82 29.53 1.94 -28.56
N LYS A 83 28.99 1.05 -27.73
CA LYS A 83 28.41 -0.24 -28.16
C LYS A 83 26.96 -0.15 -28.67
N TYR A 84 26.38 1.04 -28.76
CA TYR A 84 25.05 1.24 -29.31
C TYR A 84 25.14 1.82 -30.71
N ALA A 85 24.33 1.29 -31.63
CA ALA A 85 24.26 1.74 -33.02
C ALA A 85 23.73 3.18 -33.15
N SER A 86 22.88 3.62 -32.22
CA SER A 86 22.37 4.99 -32.17
C SER A 86 22.05 5.43 -30.73
N PRO A 87 21.90 6.75 -30.49
CA PRO A 87 21.42 7.26 -29.21
C PRO A 87 20.04 6.71 -28.81
N GLU A 88 19.15 6.48 -29.76
CA GLU A 88 17.80 5.94 -29.56
C GLU A 88 17.86 4.49 -29.06
N ALA A 89 18.74 3.68 -29.67
CA ALA A 89 18.98 2.31 -29.20
C ALA A 89 19.51 2.27 -27.75
N SER A 90 20.36 3.24 -27.38
CA SER A 90 20.84 3.38 -26.00
C SER A 90 19.73 3.78 -25.03
N ARG A 91 18.82 4.68 -25.44
CA ARG A 91 17.66 5.12 -24.65
C ARG A 91 16.64 3.99 -24.46
N ALA A 92 16.37 3.20 -25.49
CA ALA A 92 15.46 2.07 -25.43
C ALA A 92 15.95 0.97 -24.48
N ASP A 93 17.26 0.64 -24.51
CA ASP A 93 17.83 -0.32 -23.56
C ASP A 93 17.84 0.24 -22.12
N LEU A 94 18.09 1.54 -21.95
CA LEU A 94 17.99 2.21 -20.64
C LEU A 94 16.56 2.09 -20.07
N SER A 95 15.54 2.47 -20.86
CA SER A 95 14.16 2.48 -20.40
C SER A 95 13.68 1.07 -20.05
N LEU A 96 14.04 0.06 -20.85
CA LEU A 96 13.74 -1.34 -20.56
C LEU A 96 14.36 -1.79 -19.23
N ARG A 97 15.65 -1.49 -19.01
CA ARG A 97 16.36 -1.86 -17.77
C ARG A 97 15.77 -1.17 -16.54
N MET A 98 15.42 0.12 -16.67
CA MET A 98 14.75 0.86 -15.60
C MET A 98 13.40 0.25 -15.27
N ARG A 99 12.56 -0.04 -16.27
CA ARG A 99 11.24 -0.64 -16.08
C ARG A 99 11.33 -1.95 -15.31
N VAL A 100 12.18 -2.88 -15.76
CA VAL A 100 12.36 -4.19 -15.10
C VAL A 100 12.87 -4.02 -13.66
N ALA A 101 13.76 -3.07 -13.40
CA ALA A 101 14.25 -2.82 -12.05
C ALA A 101 13.14 -2.26 -11.14
N ILE A 102 12.35 -1.31 -11.64
CA ILE A 102 11.25 -0.67 -10.92
C ILE A 102 10.12 -1.66 -10.61
N GLU A 103 9.72 -2.48 -11.59
CA GLU A 103 8.69 -3.52 -11.40
C GLU A 103 9.08 -4.47 -10.25
N ARG A 104 10.37 -4.78 -10.11
CA ARG A 104 10.89 -5.61 -9.01
C ARG A 104 11.00 -4.89 -7.66
N LEU A 105 11.05 -3.56 -7.64
CA LEU A 105 11.06 -2.77 -6.40
C LEU A 105 9.64 -2.57 -5.84
N GLY A 106 8.61 -2.75 -6.67
CA GLY A 106 7.21 -2.80 -6.29
C GLY A 106 6.43 -1.51 -6.56
N SER A 107 5.16 -1.52 -6.16
CA SER A 107 4.15 -0.51 -6.52
C SER A 107 4.54 0.92 -6.18
N THR A 108 5.22 1.15 -5.05
CA THR A 108 5.72 2.48 -4.66
C THR A 108 6.65 3.07 -5.71
N TYR A 109 7.58 2.27 -6.25
CA TYR A 109 8.55 2.75 -7.24
C TYR A 109 7.96 2.87 -8.63
N ILE A 110 6.98 2.03 -8.98
CA ILE A 110 6.18 2.18 -10.20
C ILE A 110 5.49 3.54 -10.19
N LYS A 111 4.82 3.89 -9.08
CA LYS A 111 4.14 5.18 -8.94
C LYS A 111 5.11 6.35 -8.98
N LEU A 112 6.27 6.25 -8.33
CA LEU A 112 7.29 7.30 -8.39
C LEU A 112 7.76 7.55 -9.83
N ALA A 113 7.99 6.50 -10.60
CA ALA A 113 8.41 6.61 -12.00
C ALA A 113 7.33 7.17 -12.93
N GLN A 114 6.05 7.17 -12.53
CA GLN A 114 4.96 7.79 -13.27
C GLN A 114 4.82 9.29 -13.02
N ILE A 115 5.35 9.79 -11.90
CA ILE A 115 5.25 11.20 -11.49
C ILE A 115 6.43 12.05 -12.03
N ILE A 116 7.57 11.40 -12.29
CA ILE A 116 8.81 12.03 -12.79
C ILE A 116 8.87 11.92 -14.31
#